data_AF-A0A6N8V336-F1
#
_entry.id   AF-A0A6N8V336-F1
#
_cell.length_a   1.000
_cell.length_b   1.000
_cell.length_c   1.000
_cell.angle_alpha   90.00
_cell.angle_beta   90.00
_cell.angle_gamma   90.00
#
_symmetry.space_group_name_H-M   'P 1'
#
loop_
_entity.id
_entity.type
_entity.pdbx_description
1 polymer ?
#
loop_
_entity_poly.entity_id
_entity_poly.type
_entity_poly.pdbx_seq_one_letter_code
_entity_poly.pdbx_strand_id
1 'polypeptide(L)'
;MSNPWRRAHRRALKNGESSYIDPQTGFHVFTEIGLARRGCCCGSGCRHCPYQHESMSLADRAARGKQPSWLTADTAPAEPADVLFWSGGKDSFLALRALHREGLHPIVLLTTFYVATRIVAHQEIHIDAVIRQAEHLGLPLLGVPLHPGETYMDRIRAACKLVPGIARLVFGDLHLLHIREWRGVAFREFAADRGASLHFPVWGVPYDTLITDLEASGVTCEVSAVTEAAEGVVAVGERFDRAMMARLSGGIDPFGENGEFHTLVKVWEGAGPQGAVATTGAGPSHGTQCRGEGGSAAS
;
A
#
# COMPACT_ATOMS: atom_id res chain seq x y z
N MET A 1 8.15 19.18 2.80
CA MET A 1 8.83 19.63 1.57
C MET A 1 9.19 18.43 0.74
N SER A 2 9.05 18.56 -0.56
CA SER A 2 9.12 17.48 -1.54
C SER A 2 10.54 16.99 -1.78
N ASN A 3 10.77 15.68 -1.89
CA ASN A 3 12.13 15.12 -2.03
C ASN A 3 12.75 15.53 -3.38
N PRO A 4 13.66 16.53 -3.42
CA PRO A 4 14.03 17.21 -4.66
C PRO A 4 14.69 16.29 -5.69
N TRP A 5 15.44 15.27 -5.25
CA TRP A 5 16.09 14.35 -6.18
C TRP A 5 15.09 13.44 -6.91
N ARG A 6 13.93 13.10 -6.32
CA ARG A 6 12.92 12.24 -6.98
C ARG A 6 12.36 12.90 -8.23
N ARG A 7 12.09 14.22 -8.15
CA ARG A 7 11.64 15.00 -9.30
C ARG A 7 12.71 15.15 -10.37
N ALA A 8 13.96 15.42 -9.97
CA ALA A 8 15.07 15.49 -10.90
C ALA A 8 15.24 14.15 -11.65
N HIS A 9 15.13 13.03 -10.92
CA HIS A 9 15.18 11.69 -11.50
C HIS A 9 14.03 11.42 -12.47
N ARG A 10 12.76 11.68 -12.08
CA ARG A 10 11.59 11.51 -12.96
C ARG A 10 11.69 12.35 -14.24
N ARG A 11 12.17 13.59 -14.12
CA ARG A 11 12.43 14.45 -15.29
C ARG A 11 13.49 13.85 -16.21
N ALA A 12 14.61 13.39 -15.65
CA ALA A 12 15.67 12.75 -16.42
C ALA A 12 15.18 11.49 -17.15
N LEU A 13 14.39 10.64 -16.48
CA LEU A 13 13.76 9.47 -17.13
C LEU A 13 12.84 9.87 -18.28
N LYS A 14 11.98 10.87 -18.09
CA LYS A 14 11.07 11.38 -19.13
C LYS A 14 11.83 11.89 -20.36
N ASN A 15 13.02 12.42 -20.16
CA ASN A 15 13.90 12.92 -21.23
C ASN A 15 14.84 11.85 -21.81
N GLY A 16 14.81 10.61 -21.31
CA GLY A 16 15.74 9.56 -21.72
C GLY A 16 17.20 9.76 -21.28
N GLU A 17 17.43 10.61 -20.28
CA GLU A 17 18.76 10.94 -19.77
C GLU A 17 19.33 9.79 -18.92
N SER A 18 20.63 9.48 -19.08
CA SER A 18 21.31 8.42 -18.32
C SER A 18 21.72 8.85 -16.90
N SER A 19 21.58 10.13 -16.57
CA SER A 19 21.99 10.70 -15.29
C SER A 19 21.34 12.05 -15.04
N TYR A 20 21.43 12.53 -13.79
CA TYR A 20 21.04 13.87 -13.39
C TYR A 20 21.94 14.37 -12.25
N ILE A 21 21.96 15.67 -12.01
CA ILE A 21 22.60 16.25 -10.82
C ILE A 21 21.60 16.24 -9.67
N ASP A 22 21.95 15.58 -8.58
CA ASP A 22 21.17 15.58 -7.35
C ASP A 22 21.08 17.00 -6.79
N PRO A 23 19.90 17.62 -6.77
CA PRO A 23 19.74 19.02 -6.34
C PRO A 23 20.05 19.24 -4.85
N GLN A 24 20.12 18.18 -4.04
CA GLN A 24 20.47 18.31 -2.62
C GLN A 24 21.97 18.14 -2.37
N THR A 25 22.61 17.19 -3.05
CA THR A 25 24.01 16.80 -2.78
C THR A 25 24.99 17.33 -3.80
N GLY A 26 24.52 17.79 -4.97
CA GLY A 26 25.35 18.16 -6.11
C GLY A 26 25.97 16.97 -6.85
N PHE A 27 25.73 15.73 -6.40
CA PHE A 27 26.32 14.55 -7.02
C PHE A 27 25.70 14.22 -8.38
N HIS A 28 26.54 13.73 -9.29
CA HIS A 28 26.08 13.14 -10.53
C HIS A 28 25.54 11.73 -10.26
N VAL A 29 24.23 11.54 -10.43
CA VAL A 29 23.52 10.30 -10.12
C VAL A 29 23.03 9.67 -11.42
N PHE A 30 23.42 8.42 -11.68
CA PHE A 30 22.89 7.65 -12.80
C PHE A 30 21.40 7.35 -12.61
N THR A 31 20.61 7.53 -13.68
CA THR A 31 19.21 7.10 -13.73
C THR A 31 19.12 5.59 -13.84
N GLU A 32 17.92 5.04 -13.63
CA GLU A 32 17.63 3.63 -13.90
C GLU A 32 17.95 3.25 -15.35
N ILE A 33 17.57 4.07 -16.34
CA ILE A 33 17.92 3.87 -17.75
C ILE A 33 19.44 3.82 -17.95
N GLY A 34 20.18 4.73 -17.30
CA GLY A 34 21.64 4.74 -17.38
C GLY A 34 22.28 3.50 -16.79
N LEU A 35 21.73 2.99 -15.70
CA LEU A 35 22.22 1.78 -15.02
C LEU A 35 21.81 0.50 -15.76
N ALA A 36 20.62 0.46 -16.36
CA ALA A 36 20.10 -0.68 -17.12
C ALA A 36 20.97 -1.02 -18.36
N ARG A 37 21.68 -0.03 -18.90
CA ARG A 37 22.64 -0.25 -19.99
C ARG A 37 23.81 -1.16 -19.62
N ARG A 38 24.07 -1.39 -18.31
CA ARG A 38 25.16 -2.26 -17.85
C ARG A 38 24.85 -3.75 -18.01
N GLY A 39 23.58 -4.13 -18.08
CA GLY A 39 23.15 -5.54 -18.16
C GLY A 39 23.22 -6.31 -16.84
N CYS A 40 23.86 -5.79 -15.79
CA CYS A 40 23.97 -6.45 -14.49
C CYS A 40 24.12 -5.46 -13.31
N CYS A 41 23.87 -5.95 -12.09
CA CYS A 41 24.19 -5.22 -10.87
C CYS A 41 25.70 -5.20 -10.61
N CYS A 42 26.27 -4.04 -10.31
CA CYS A 42 27.70 -3.90 -10.01
C CYS A 42 28.05 -4.00 -8.51
N GLY A 43 27.06 -4.26 -7.64
CA GLY A 43 27.25 -4.36 -6.20
C GLY A 43 27.50 -3.03 -5.47
N SER A 44 27.55 -1.88 -6.17
CA SER A 44 27.95 -0.60 -5.55
C SER A 44 26.83 0.14 -4.80
N GLY A 45 25.64 -0.44 -4.64
CA GLY A 45 24.53 0.23 -3.97
C GLY A 45 24.09 1.53 -4.64
N CYS A 46 23.91 1.51 -5.97
CA CYS A 46 23.38 2.66 -6.71
C CYS A 46 21.95 3.02 -6.24
N ARG A 47 21.58 4.30 -6.32
CA ARG A 47 20.26 4.79 -5.89
C ARG A 47 19.12 4.20 -6.74
N HIS A 48 19.32 4.10 -8.05
CA HIS A 48 18.31 3.69 -9.04
C HIS A 48 18.65 2.35 -9.70
N CYS A 49 19.20 1.39 -8.94
CA CYS A 49 19.61 0.11 -9.50
C CYS A 49 18.37 -0.67 -10.02
N PRO A 50 18.27 -0.98 -11.32
CA PRO A 50 17.14 -1.74 -11.88
C PRO A 50 17.17 -3.23 -11.51
N TYR A 51 18.31 -3.71 -11.00
CA TYR A 51 18.58 -5.12 -10.73
C TYR A 51 18.38 -5.50 -9.25
N GLN A 52 17.54 -4.76 -8.52
CA GLN A 52 17.19 -5.04 -7.11
C GLN A 52 18.40 -5.25 -6.18
N HIS A 53 19.54 -4.62 -6.52
CA HIS A 53 20.80 -4.79 -5.81
C HIS A 53 21.28 -6.25 -5.69
N GLU A 54 20.94 -7.13 -6.64
CA GLU A 54 21.18 -8.59 -6.59
C GLU A 54 22.63 -8.99 -6.26
N SER A 55 23.63 -8.22 -6.70
CA SER A 55 25.05 -8.50 -6.44
C SER A 55 25.58 -7.92 -5.12
N MET A 56 24.73 -7.28 -4.31
CA MET A 56 25.08 -6.86 -2.95
C MET A 56 24.79 -7.96 -1.94
N SER A 57 25.63 -8.08 -0.91
CA SER A 57 25.34 -8.92 0.24
C SER A 57 24.09 -8.44 0.99
N LEU A 58 23.40 -9.35 1.69
CA LEU A 58 22.25 -8.99 2.53
C LEU A 58 22.63 -7.98 3.62
N ALA A 59 23.84 -8.08 4.16
CA ALA A 59 24.38 -7.16 5.16
C ALA A 59 24.51 -5.73 4.58
N ASP A 60 25.07 -5.60 3.37
CA ASP A 60 25.24 -4.29 2.72
C ASP A 60 23.89 -3.66 2.34
N ARG A 61 22.92 -4.49 1.91
CA ARG A 61 21.55 -4.01 1.63
C ARG A 61 20.88 -3.51 2.91
N ALA A 62 21.00 -4.25 4.01
CA ALA A 62 20.44 -3.87 5.30
C ALA A 62 20.98 -2.53 5.81
N ALA A 63 22.25 -2.23 5.53
CA ALA A 63 22.89 -0.99 5.95
C ALA A 63 22.40 0.28 5.21
N ARG A 64 21.74 0.15 4.03
CA ARG A 64 21.35 1.29 3.18
C ARG A 64 19.97 1.87 3.49
N GLY A 65 18.99 1.06 3.87
CA GLY A 65 17.58 1.47 4.02
C GLY A 65 17.20 1.85 5.45
N LYS A 66 17.74 2.96 5.98
CA LYS A 66 17.69 3.19 7.43
C LYS A 66 16.39 3.79 7.98
N GLN A 67 15.68 4.61 7.20
CA GLN A 67 14.58 5.43 7.73
C GLN A 67 13.30 5.26 6.91
N PRO A 68 12.11 5.31 7.56
CA PRO A 68 10.85 5.43 6.85
C PRO A 68 10.87 6.60 5.88
N SER A 69 10.26 6.43 4.70
CA SER A 69 10.22 7.49 3.69
C SER A 69 9.07 7.33 2.72
N TRP A 70 8.68 8.43 2.08
CA TRP A 70 7.74 8.40 0.97
C TRP A 70 8.36 7.70 -0.24
N LEU A 71 7.69 6.66 -0.72
CA LEU A 71 8.12 5.84 -1.86
C LEU A 71 7.56 6.35 -3.19
N THR A 72 6.33 6.86 -3.22
CA THR A 72 5.66 7.37 -4.45
C THR A 72 5.37 8.86 -4.43
N ALA A 73 4.92 9.41 -3.29
CA ALA A 73 4.62 10.82 -3.16
C ALA A 73 5.84 11.66 -2.79
N ASP A 74 5.80 12.94 -3.17
CA ASP A 74 6.83 13.88 -2.78
C ASP A 74 6.52 14.51 -1.39
N THR A 75 5.25 14.62 -0.98
CA THR A 75 4.84 15.17 0.33
C THR A 75 3.58 14.50 0.87
N ALA A 76 3.39 14.58 2.20
CA ALA A 76 2.17 14.18 2.90
C ALA A 76 0.96 15.04 2.50
N PRO A 77 -0.28 14.54 2.70
CA PRO A 77 -1.49 15.37 2.64
C PRO A 77 -1.43 16.54 3.63
N ALA A 78 -2.08 17.65 3.28
CA ALA A 78 -2.18 18.83 4.15
C ALA A 78 -3.25 18.65 5.25
N GLU A 79 -4.30 17.88 4.95
CA GLU A 79 -5.39 17.55 5.86
C GLU A 79 -5.14 16.22 6.59
N PRO A 80 -5.80 15.97 7.75
CA PRO A 80 -5.75 14.68 8.40
C PRO A 80 -6.13 13.54 7.46
N ALA A 81 -5.29 12.51 7.39
CA ALA A 81 -5.42 11.41 6.45
C ALA A 81 -5.79 10.09 7.14
N ASP A 82 -6.42 9.21 6.39
CA ASP A 82 -6.52 7.79 6.71
C ASP A 82 -5.21 7.10 6.33
N VAL A 83 -4.52 6.52 7.31
CA VAL A 83 -3.31 5.72 7.07
C VAL A 83 -3.73 4.26 6.96
N LEU A 84 -3.82 3.77 5.74
CA LEU A 84 -4.17 2.40 5.42
C LEU A 84 -2.92 1.51 5.45
N PHE A 85 -2.93 0.51 6.34
CA PHE A 85 -1.92 -0.54 6.36
C PHE A 85 -2.07 -1.42 5.12
N TRP A 86 -1.15 -1.23 4.19
CA TRP A 86 -1.20 -1.75 2.84
C TRP A 86 -0.22 -2.90 2.66
N SER A 87 -0.76 -4.12 2.54
CA SER A 87 0.01 -5.34 2.30
C SER A 87 0.25 -5.59 0.80
N GLY A 88 -0.59 -4.98 -0.05
CA GLY A 88 -0.63 -5.25 -1.49
C GLY A 88 -1.54 -6.42 -1.89
N GLY A 89 -2.12 -7.11 -0.90
CA GLY A 89 -3.09 -8.19 -1.11
C GLY A 89 -4.54 -7.73 -1.07
N LYS A 90 -5.42 -8.70 -1.34
CA LYS A 90 -6.88 -8.51 -1.52
C LYS A 90 -7.55 -7.78 -0.35
N ASP A 91 -7.18 -8.08 0.89
CA ASP A 91 -7.91 -7.56 2.07
C ASP A 91 -7.62 -6.07 2.26
N SER A 92 -6.34 -5.66 2.08
CA SER A 92 -5.97 -4.24 2.08
C SER A 92 -6.55 -3.47 0.89
N PHE A 93 -6.69 -4.12 -0.27
CA PHE A 93 -7.33 -3.53 -1.45
C PHE A 93 -8.84 -3.34 -1.26
N LEU A 94 -9.54 -4.31 -0.66
CA LEU A 94 -10.95 -4.20 -0.31
C LEU A 94 -11.19 -3.12 0.75
N ALA A 95 -10.29 -3.00 1.74
CA ALA A 95 -10.31 -1.89 2.69
C ALA A 95 -10.14 -0.52 2.00
N LEU A 96 -9.25 -0.41 1.01
CA LEU A 96 -9.12 0.80 0.19
C LEU A 96 -10.41 1.15 -0.55
N ARG A 97 -11.04 0.15 -1.20
CA ARG A 97 -12.32 0.36 -1.89
C ARG A 97 -13.42 0.83 -0.94
N ALA A 98 -13.47 0.28 0.27
CA ALA A 98 -14.39 0.72 1.31
C ALA A 98 -14.11 2.16 1.76
N LEU A 99 -12.86 2.54 2.02
CA LEU A 99 -12.49 3.93 2.34
C LEU A 99 -12.85 4.90 1.21
N HIS A 100 -12.67 4.51 -0.04
CA HIS A 100 -13.03 5.34 -1.19
C HIS A 100 -14.55 5.59 -1.26
N ARG A 101 -15.38 4.58 -0.92
CA ARG A 101 -16.84 4.75 -0.78
C ARG A 101 -17.22 5.69 0.35
N GLU A 102 -16.51 5.64 1.47
CA GLU A 102 -16.75 6.55 2.60
C GLU A 102 -16.41 7.99 2.23
N GLY A 103 -15.33 8.21 1.48
CA GLY A 103 -14.97 9.52 0.93
C GLY A 103 -14.67 10.61 1.97
N LEU A 104 -14.27 10.22 3.18
CA LEU A 104 -14.15 11.13 4.34
C LEU A 104 -12.81 11.86 4.41
N HIS A 105 -11.70 11.19 4.09
CA HIS A 105 -10.35 11.74 4.24
C HIS A 105 -9.45 11.36 3.06
N PRO A 106 -8.36 12.12 2.81
CA PRO A 106 -7.26 11.67 1.97
C PRO A 106 -6.68 10.34 2.49
N ILE A 107 -6.25 9.47 1.58
CA ILE A 107 -5.71 8.14 1.92
C ILE A 107 -4.19 8.12 1.73
N VAL A 108 -3.48 7.62 2.74
CA VAL A 108 -2.04 7.31 2.71
C VAL A 108 -1.86 5.82 2.88
N LEU A 109 -1.14 5.19 1.97
CA LEU A 109 -0.74 3.79 2.10
C LEU A 109 0.51 3.72 2.98
N LEU A 110 0.54 2.77 3.92
CA LEU A 110 1.71 2.46 4.74
C LEU A 110 2.04 0.98 4.59
N THR A 111 3.27 0.66 4.19
CA THR A 111 3.72 -0.73 4.05
C THR A 111 5.04 -0.97 4.76
N THR A 112 5.19 -2.14 5.37
CA THR A 112 6.42 -2.58 6.02
C THR A 112 7.13 -3.64 5.18
N PHE A 113 8.46 -3.58 5.12
CA PHE A 113 9.25 -4.53 4.33
C PHE A 113 10.60 -4.78 4.99
N TYR A 114 11.14 -5.99 4.86
CA TYR A 114 12.47 -6.30 5.36
C TYR A 114 13.54 -5.59 4.55
N VAL A 115 14.43 -4.84 5.20
CA VAL A 115 15.41 -4.00 4.49
C VAL A 115 16.33 -4.79 3.56
N ALA A 116 16.69 -6.02 3.94
CA ALA A 116 17.68 -6.82 3.23
C ALA A 116 17.11 -7.48 1.97
N THR A 117 15.91 -8.07 2.09
CA THR A 117 15.24 -8.81 1.02
C THR A 117 14.28 -7.96 0.22
N ARG A 118 13.89 -6.78 0.75
CA ARG A 118 12.86 -5.90 0.19
C ARG A 118 11.49 -6.56 0.02
N ILE A 119 11.25 -7.64 0.77
CA ILE A 119 9.97 -8.35 0.82
C ILE A 119 9.06 -7.72 1.86
N VAL A 120 7.79 -7.52 1.49
CA VAL A 120 6.71 -7.07 2.37
C VAL A 120 6.49 -8.13 3.45
N ALA A 121 6.46 -7.69 4.70
CA ALA A 121 6.38 -8.60 5.83
C ALA A 121 5.11 -9.47 5.74
N HIS A 122 5.28 -10.79 5.89
CA HIS A 122 4.19 -11.78 5.87
C HIS A 122 3.37 -11.87 4.58
N GLN A 123 3.89 -11.45 3.42
CA GLN A 123 3.14 -11.54 2.13
C GLN A 123 3.92 -12.19 0.98
N GLU A 124 5.24 -12.31 1.13
CA GLU A 124 6.19 -12.77 0.10
C GLU A 124 6.17 -11.95 -1.20
N ILE A 125 5.67 -10.72 -1.12
CA ILE A 125 5.62 -9.78 -2.25
C ILE A 125 6.81 -8.83 -2.17
N HIS A 126 7.49 -8.58 -3.29
CA HIS A 126 8.54 -7.56 -3.34
C HIS A 126 7.95 -6.14 -3.28
N ILE A 127 8.58 -5.25 -2.53
CA ILE A 127 8.13 -3.85 -2.34
C ILE A 127 7.90 -3.08 -3.64
N ASP A 128 8.60 -3.43 -4.72
CA ASP A 128 8.44 -2.75 -6.01
C ASP A 128 7.06 -3.00 -6.63
N ALA A 129 6.42 -4.16 -6.37
CA ALA A 129 5.04 -4.40 -6.75
C ALA A 129 4.09 -3.46 -6.01
N VAL A 130 4.32 -3.23 -4.72
CA VAL A 130 3.55 -2.30 -3.90
C VAL A 130 3.76 -0.84 -4.30
N ILE A 131 4.99 -0.46 -4.66
CA ILE A 131 5.28 0.85 -5.25
C ILE A 131 4.48 1.04 -6.53
N ARG A 132 4.50 0.04 -7.43
CA ARG A 132 3.72 0.06 -8.67
C ARG A 132 2.22 0.17 -8.43
N GLN A 133 1.69 -0.51 -7.40
CA GLN A 133 0.28 -0.35 -7.01
C GLN A 133 -0.03 1.10 -6.62
N ALA A 134 0.77 1.67 -5.73
CA ALA A 134 0.57 3.03 -5.25
C ALA A 134 0.70 4.08 -6.37
N GLU A 135 1.66 3.92 -7.28
CA GLU A 135 1.81 4.79 -8.46
C GLU A 135 0.61 4.67 -9.40
N HIS A 136 0.15 3.45 -9.67
CA HIS A 136 -1.00 3.21 -10.54
C HIS A 136 -2.29 3.80 -9.94
N LEU A 137 -2.50 3.63 -8.64
CA LEU A 137 -3.65 4.16 -7.91
C LEU A 137 -3.56 5.68 -7.67
N GLY A 138 -2.42 6.30 -7.95
CA GLY A 138 -2.18 7.72 -7.66
C GLY A 138 -2.16 8.04 -6.16
N LEU A 139 -1.82 7.07 -5.32
CA LEU A 139 -1.83 7.19 -3.86
C LEU A 139 -0.43 7.38 -3.27
N PRO A 140 -0.29 8.21 -2.22
CA PRO A 140 0.96 8.37 -1.51
C PRO A 140 1.28 7.10 -0.70
N LEU A 141 2.47 6.53 -0.91
CA LEU A 141 2.96 5.35 -0.20
C LEU A 141 4.12 5.71 0.74
N LEU A 142 3.96 5.34 2.00
CA LEU A 142 4.97 5.41 3.04
C LEU A 142 5.59 4.02 3.25
N GLY A 143 6.88 3.91 2.94
CA GLY A 143 7.64 2.68 3.15
C GLY A 143 8.31 2.66 4.50
N VAL A 144 8.17 1.55 5.22
CA VAL A 144 8.71 1.34 6.57
C VAL A 144 9.68 0.15 6.54
N PRO A 145 11.00 0.39 6.37
CA PRO A 145 11.97 -0.70 6.38
C PRO A 145 12.06 -1.30 7.80
N LEU A 146 11.96 -2.61 7.91
CA LEU A 146 12.16 -3.36 9.16
C LEU A 146 13.61 -3.83 9.25
N HIS A 147 14.24 -3.60 10.40
CA HIS A 147 15.60 -4.05 10.71
C HIS A 147 15.59 -5.13 11.80
N PRO A 148 16.55 -6.07 11.77
CA PRO A 148 16.78 -6.97 12.87
C PRO A 148 17.02 -6.20 14.18
N GLY A 149 16.38 -6.63 15.27
CA GLY A 149 16.55 -6.04 16.61
C GLY A 149 15.73 -4.77 16.89
N GLU A 150 15.04 -4.19 15.90
CA GLU A 150 14.09 -3.09 16.12
C GLU A 150 12.65 -3.60 16.22
N THR A 151 11.83 -2.98 17.06
CA THR A 151 10.43 -3.39 17.20
C THR A 151 9.58 -2.86 16.05
N TYR A 152 8.60 -3.64 15.60
CA TYR A 152 7.64 -3.22 14.59
C TYR A 152 6.99 -1.87 14.93
N MET A 153 6.56 -1.70 16.19
CA MET A 153 5.87 -0.49 16.62
C MET A 153 6.76 0.74 16.60
N ASP A 154 8.05 0.63 16.92
CA ASP A 154 8.97 1.78 16.85
C ASP A 154 9.15 2.26 15.41
N ARG A 155 9.24 1.33 14.45
CA ARG A 155 9.34 1.66 13.02
C ARG A 155 8.08 2.33 12.50
N ILE A 156 6.90 1.83 12.90
CA ILE A 156 5.61 2.45 12.56
C ILE A 156 5.49 3.84 13.17
N ARG A 157 5.81 4.02 14.45
CA ARG A 157 5.80 5.32 15.13
C ARG A 157 6.73 6.31 14.43
N ALA A 158 7.94 5.88 14.04
CA ALA A 158 8.87 6.71 13.29
C ALA A 158 8.30 7.11 11.91
N ALA A 159 7.64 6.19 11.21
CA ALA A 159 7.02 6.44 9.93
C ALA A 159 5.88 7.46 10.04
N CYS A 160 4.97 7.28 11.00
CA CYS A 160 3.82 8.13 11.19
C CYS A 160 4.16 9.58 11.56
N LYS A 161 5.38 9.88 12.02
CA LYS A 161 5.86 11.27 12.17
C LYS A 161 5.93 12.03 10.83
N LEU A 162 6.01 11.31 9.71
CA LEU A 162 6.03 11.89 8.37
C LEU A 162 4.63 12.28 7.85
N VAL A 163 3.57 11.87 8.55
CA VAL A 163 2.18 12.21 8.26
C VAL A 163 1.70 13.22 9.31
N PRO A 164 1.57 14.53 9.00
CA PRO A 164 1.29 15.56 10.00
C PRO A 164 -0.03 15.34 10.74
N GLY A 165 -1.10 15.02 10.01
CA GLY A 165 -2.41 14.70 10.57
C GLY A 165 -2.83 13.27 10.21
N ILE A 166 -3.18 12.48 11.22
CA ILE A 166 -3.74 11.14 11.05
C ILE A 166 -5.15 11.16 11.64
N ALA A 167 -6.16 10.95 10.81
CA ALA A 167 -7.54 10.82 11.25
C ALA A 167 -7.81 9.40 11.75
N ARG A 168 -7.41 8.40 10.95
CA ARG A 168 -7.63 6.98 11.24
C ARG A 168 -6.44 6.12 10.87
N LEU A 169 -6.15 5.12 11.69
CA LEU A 169 -5.30 3.99 11.34
C LEU A 169 -6.21 2.88 10.84
N VAL A 170 -6.05 2.50 9.57
CA VAL A 170 -7.00 1.61 8.89
C VAL A 170 -6.36 0.27 8.62
N PHE A 171 -7.08 -0.81 8.95
CA PHE A 171 -6.63 -2.18 8.74
C PHE A 171 -7.65 -2.98 7.93
N GLY A 172 -7.16 -3.85 7.06
CA GLY A 172 -7.98 -4.72 6.23
C GLY A 172 -8.37 -6.05 6.88
N ASP A 173 -8.34 -6.18 8.22
CA ASP A 173 -8.70 -7.45 8.87
C ASP A 173 -10.19 -7.77 8.68
N LEU A 174 -10.53 -9.03 8.39
CA LEU A 174 -11.90 -9.41 8.05
C LEU A 174 -12.70 -9.83 9.28
N HIS A 175 -12.22 -10.78 10.08
CA HIS A 175 -13.01 -11.26 11.24
C HIS A 175 -12.23 -11.91 12.39
N LEU A 176 -10.92 -12.13 12.28
CA LEU A 176 -10.12 -12.76 13.33
C LEU A 176 -10.01 -11.87 14.59
N LEU A 177 -10.87 -12.15 15.58
CA LEU A 177 -11.03 -11.30 16.78
C LEU A 177 -9.70 -11.03 17.50
N HIS A 178 -8.87 -12.06 17.67
CA HIS A 178 -7.59 -11.96 18.36
C HIS A 178 -6.61 -10.97 17.66
N ILE A 179 -6.64 -10.87 16.33
CA ILE A 179 -5.82 -9.90 15.57
C ILE A 179 -6.33 -8.49 15.81
N ARG A 180 -7.64 -8.27 15.75
CA ARG A 180 -8.26 -6.96 16.01
C ARG A 180 -8.02 -6.49 17.44
N GLU A 181 -8.14 -7.39 18.42
CA GLU A 181 -7.83 -7.10 19.83
C GLU A 181 -6.37 -6.74 20.03
N TRP A 182 -5.46 -7.51 19.42
CA TRP A 182 -4.03 -7.20 19.43
C TRP A 182 -3.75 -5.81 18.86
N ARG A 183 -4.36 -5.43 17.72
CA ARG A 183 -4.21 -4.06 17.18
C ARG A 183 -4.75 -3.01 18.13
N GLY A 184 -5.90 -3.27 18.76
CA GLY A 184 -6.51 -2.40 19.77
C GLY A 184 -5.66 -2.21 21.04
N VAL A 185 -4.73 -3.12 21.33
CA VAL A 185 -3.73 -2.96 22.38
C VAL A 185 -2.48 -2.27 21.82
N ALA A 186 -1.92 -2.78 20.74
CA ALA A 186 -0.66 -2.31 20.15
C ALA A 186 -0.69 -0.84 19.70
N PHE A 187 -1.84 -0.37 19.19
CA PHE A 187 -1.99 0.97 18.63
C PHE A 187 -2.70 1.96 19.55
N ARG A 188 -3.19 1.54 20.74
CA ARG A 188 -4.05 2.37 21.59
C ARG A 188 -3.44 3.72 21.98
N GLU A 189 -2.31 3.67 22.66
CA GLU A 189 -1.60 4.86 23.15
C GLU A 189 -1.19 5.74 21.98
N PHE A 190 -0.66 5.12 20.92
CA PHE A 190 -0.23 5.83 19.74
C PHE A 190 -1.38 6.55 19.02
N ALA A 191 -2.55 5.92 18.88
CA ALA A 191 -3.71 6.54 18.26
C ALA A 191 -4.22 7.71 19.12
N ALA A 192 -4.29 7.53 20.44
CA ALA A 192 -4.67 8.58 21.38
C ALA A 192 -3.72 9.80 21.31
N ASP A 193 -2.41 9.58 21.32
CA ASP A 193 -1.39 10.63 21.22
C ASP A 193 -1.48 11.43 19.90
N ARG A 194 -2.00 10.80 18.85
CA ARG A 194 -2.17 11.42 17.54
C ARG A 194 -3.56 12.03 17.32
N GLY A 195 -4.49 11.85 18.26
CA GLY A 195 -5.91 12.20 18.06
C GLY A 195 -6.59 11.34 16.98
N ALA A 196 -6.05 10.16 16.70
CA ALA A 196 -6.54 9.24 15.68
C ALA A 196 -7.43 8.14 16.28
N SER A 197 -8.25 7.52 15.44
CA SER A 197 -9.01 6.31 15.79
C SER A 197 -8.51 5.09 15.00
N LEU A 198 -8.86 3.88 15.46
CA LEU A 198 -8.65 2.67 14.67
C LEU A 198 -9.91 2.39 13.84
N HIS A 199 -9.73 2.01 12.58
CA HIS A 199 -10.84 1.73 11.66
C HIS A 199 -10.65 0.41 10.92
N PHE A 200 -11.74 -0.34 10.79
CA PHE A 200 -11.77 -1.69 10.20
C PHE A 200 -12.93 -1.78 9.20
N PRO A 201 -12.78 -1.19 8.01
CA PRO A 201 -13.89 -0.93 7.09
C PRO A 201 -14.51 -2.19 6.49
N VAL A 202 -13.81 -3.33 6.56
CA VAL A 202 -14.26 -4.63 6.03
C VAL A 202 -14.53 -5.67 7.12
N TRP A 203 -14.54 -5.24 8.40
CA TRP A 203 -14.76 -6.14 9.52
C TRP A 203 -16.17 -6.74 9.52
N GLY A 204 -16.26 -8.07 9.57
CA GLY A 204 -17.53 -8.81 9.61
C GLY A 204 -18.32 -8.74 8.30
N VAL A 205 -17.73 -8.22 7.22
CA VAL A 205 -18.37 -8.22 5.90
C VAL A 205 -18.35 -9.66 5.34
N PRO A 206 -19.49 -10.22 4.90
CA PRO A 206 -19.54 -11.56 4.35
C PRO A 206 -18.61 -11.75 3.14
N TYR A 207 -17.99 -12.92 3.04
CA TYR A 207 -17.08 -13.26 1.93
C TYR A 207 -17.72 -13.10 0.56
N ASP A 208 -19.00 -13.46 0.40
CA ASP A 208 -19.74 -13.27 -0.86
C ASP A 208 -19.81 -11.79 -1.28
N THR A 209 -19.94 -10.88 -0.31
CA THR A 209 -19.91 -9.43 -0.55
C THR A 209 -18.51 -8.97 -0.92
N LEU A 210 -17.48 -9.46 -0.23
CA LEU A 210 -16.08 -9.11 -0.48
C LEU A 210 -15.61 -9.59 -1.86
N ILE A 211 -15.90 -10.84 -2.23
CA ILE A 211 -15.50 -11.37 -3.54
C ILE A 211 -16.26 -10.67 -4.67
N THR A 212 -17.53 -10.34 -4.47
CA THR A 212 -18.30 -9.55 -5.43
C THR A 212 -17.70 -8.15 -5.62
N ASP A 213 -17.25 -7.49 -4.54
CA ASP A 213 -16.59 -6.18 -4.61
C ASP A 213 -15.22 -6.26 -5.30
N LEU A 214 -14.46 -7.34 -5.05
CA LEU A 214 -13.18 -7.60 -5.73
C LEU A 214 -13.41 -7.84 -7.23
N GLU A 215 -14.36 -8.67 -7.62
CA GLU A 215 -14.72 -8.94 -9.02
C GLU A 215 -15.20 -7.67 -9.73
N ALA A 216 -16.03 -6.86 -9.06
CA ALA A 216 -16.55 -5.60 -9.59
C ALA A 216 -15.45 -4.55 -9.85
N SER A 217 -14.31 -4.64 -9.16
CA SER A 217 -13.17 -3.75 -9.41
C SER A 217 -12.47 -4.03 -10.76
N GLY A 218 -12.67 -5.22 -11.33
CA GLY A 218 -12.03 -5.64 -12.57
C GLY A 218 -10.51 -5.85 -12.49
N VAL A 219 -9.92 -5.79 -11.29
CA VAL A 219 -8.48 -6.07 -11.10
C VAL A 219 -8.22 -7.58 -11.12
N THR A 220 -6.99 -7.93 -11.49
CA THR A 220 -6.50 -9.30 -11.31
C THR A 220 -5.95 -9.46 -9.89
N CYS A 221 -6.38 -10.50 -9.19
CA CYS A 221 -5.84 -10.92 -7.90
C CYS A 221 -5.25 -12.33 -8.06
N GLU A 222 -4.00 -12.51 -7.66
CA GLU A 222 -3.30 -13.78 -7.77
C GLU A 222 -2.72 -14.19 -6.43
N VAL A 223 -2.59 -15.50 -6.21
CA VAL A 223 -1.91 -16.07 -5.05
C VAL A 223 -0.41 -15.76 -5.14
N SER A 224 0.13 -15.09 -4.12
CA SER A 224 1.55 -14.74 -4.03
C SER A 224 2.37 -15.74 -3.23
N ALA A 225 1.76 -16.41 -2.25
CA ALA A 225 2.39 -17.36 -1.38
C ALA A 225 1.38 -18.40 -0.91
N VAL A 226 1.85 -19.60 -0.58
CA VAL A 226 1.05 -20.72 -0.08
C VAL A 226 1.82 -21.38 1.06
N THR A 227 1.14 -21.75 2.12
CA THR A 227 1.72 -22.55 3.22
C THR A 227 1.52 -24.04 2.97
N GLU A 228 2.28 -24.89 3.68
CA GLU A 228 2.16 -26.35 3.62
C GLU A 228 0.70 -26.83 3.77
N ALA A 229 -0.12 -26.12 4.55
CA ALA A 229 -1.53 -26.46 4.77
C ALA A 229 -2.41 -26.34 3.51
N ALA A 230 -2.01 -25.53 2.53
CA ALA A 230 -2.72 -25.31 1.28
C ALA A 230 -1.97 -25.81 0.04
N GLU A 231 -0.79 -26.42 0.22
CA GLU A 231 -0.03 -27.05 -0.86
C GLU A 231 -0.85 -28.15 -1.56
N GLY A 232 -0.79 -28.17 -2.90
CA GLY A 232 -1.57 -29.11 -3.72
C GLY A 232 -3.05 -28.76 -3.86
N VAL A 233 -3.58 -27.86 -3.02
CA VAL A 233 -4.93 -27.30 -3.18
C VAL A 233 -4.87 -25.96 -3.88
N VAL A 234 -3.92 -25.09 -3.52
CA VAL A 234 -3.75 -23.75 -4.10
C VAL A 234 -2.33 -23.64 -4.67
N ALA A 235 -2.17 -22.95 -5.80
CA ALA A 235 -0.86 -22.72 -6.41
C ALA A 235 -0.48 -21.23 -6.45
N VAL A 236 0.81 -20.92 -6.26
CA VAL A 236 1.34 -19.58 -6.50
C VAL A 236 1.13 -19.20 -7.97
N GLY A 237 0.67 -17.97 -8.21
CA GLY A 237 0.29 -17.45 -9.54
C GLY A 237 -1.13 -17.84 -9.98
N GLU A 238 -1.84 -18.66 -9.21
CA GLU A 238 -3.25 -18.94 -9.47
C GLU A 238 -4.09 -17.68 -9.21
N ARG A 239 -5.13 -17.48 -10.04
CA ARG A 239 -6.08 -16.39 -9.85
C ARG A 239 -6.96 -16.66 -8.63
N PHE A 240 -7.04 -15.67 -7.74
CA PHE A 240 -8.02 -15.64 -6.66
C PHE A 240 -9.36 -15.14 -7.18
N ASP A 241 -10.32 -16.05 -7.32
CA ASP A 241 -11.70 -15.77 -7.72
C ASP A 241 -12.69 -16.74 -7.07
N ARG A 242 -13.98 -16.59 -7.37
CA ARG A 242 -15.03 -17.44 -6.82
C ARG A 242 -14.89 -18.91 -7.21
N ALA A 243 -14.31 -19.20 -8.37
CA ALA A 243 -14.08 -20.58 -8.81
C ALA A 243 -12.97 -21.23 -7.97
N MET A 244 -11.89 -20.49 -7.68
CA MET A 244 -10.87 -20.92 -6.72
C MET A 244 -11.47 -21.14 -5.33
N MET A 245 -12.26 -20.19 -4.80
CA MET A 245 -12.90 -20.33 -3.48
C MET A 245 -13.80 -21.58 -3.39
N ALA A 246 -14.59 -21.86 -4.43
CA ALA A 246 -15.56 -22.95 -4.42
C ALA A 246 -14.94 -24.35 -4.48
N ARG A 247 -13.69 -24.47 -4.96
CA ARG A 247 -12.96 -25.75 -5.04
C ARG A 247 -12.08 -26.04 -3.82
N LEU A 248 -11.98 -25.10 -2.88
CA LEU A 248 -11.20 -25.31 -1.66
C LEU A 248 -11.81 -26.42 -0.81
N SER A 249 -10.95 -27.22 -0.20
CA SER A 249 -11.32 -28.37 0.62
C SER A 249 -10.36 -28.48 1.81
N GLY A 250 -10.56 -29.45 2.70
CA GLY A 250 -9.63 -29.70 3.81
C GLY A 250 -9.65 -28.64 4.93
N GLY A 251 -10.72 -27.84 5.04
CA GLY A 251 -10.85 -26.83 6.10
C GLY A 251 -10.07 -25.54 5.85
N ILE A 252 -9.51 -25.36 4.66
CA ILE A 252 -8.86 -24.11 4.22
C ILE A 252 -9.89 -22.98 4.23
N ASP A 253 -9.56 -21.86 4.87
CA ASP A 253 -10.41 -20.66 4.83
C ASP A 253 -10.51 -20.12 3.40
N PRO A 254 -11.73 -19.84 2.88
CA PRO A 254 -11.90 -19.38 1.52
C PRO A 254 -11.19 -18.07 1.15
N PHE A 255 -10.92 -17.20 2.12
CA PHE A 255 -10.13 -15.98 1.96
C PHE A 255 -8.70 -16.14 2.51
N GLY A 256 -8.31 -17.29 3.04
CA GLY A 256 -6.97 -17.54 3.56
C GLY A 256 -6.66 -16.76 4.85
N GLU A 257 -7.68 -16.42 5.66
CA GLU A 257 -7.50 -15.59 6.86
C GLU A 257 -6.59 -16.24 7.92
N ASN A 258 -6.44 -17.57 7.94
CA ASN A 258 -5.55 -18.25 8.90
C ASN A 258 -4.11 -18.38 8.37
N GLY A 259 -3.78 -17.68 7.27
CA GLY A 259 -2.45 -17.68 6.67
C GLY A 259 -2.23 -18.79 5.66
N GLU A 260 -3.28 -19.48 5.21
CA GLU A 260 -3.18 -20.58 4.25
C GLU A 260 -2.50 -20.14 2.94
N PHE A 261 -2.83 -18.93 2.47
CA PHE A 261 -2.21 -18.30 1.31
C PHE A 261 -2.25 -16.77 1.41
N HIS A 262 -1.36 -16.12 0.66
CA HIS A 262 -1.35 -14.66 0.47
C HIS A 262 -1.66 -14.31 -0.98
N THR A 263 -2.05 -13.07 -1.22
CA THR A 263 -2.43 -12.60 -2.56
C THR A 263 -1.74 -11.30 -2.92
N LEU A 264 -1.57 -11.08 -4.22
CA LEU A 264 -1.15 -9.83 -4.83
C LEU A 264 -2.27 -9.32 -5.72
N VAL A 265 -2.68 -8.06 -5.52
CA VAL A 265 -3.61 -7.37 -6.42
C VAL A 265 -2.85 -6.62 -7.50
N LYS A 266 -2.98 -7.02 -8.75
CA LYS A 266 -2.35 -6.39 -9.91
C LYS A 266 -3.24 -5.28 -10.46
N VAL A 267 -3.29 -4.15 -9.75
CA VAL A 267 -4.14 -3.00 -10.10
C VAL A 267 -3.84 -2.39 -11.48
N TRP A 268 -2.67 -2.69 -12.06
CA TRP A 268 -2.27 -2.24 -13.41
C TRP A 268 -2.79 -3.13 -14.54
N GLU A 269 -3.42 -4.25 -14.22
CA GLU A 269 -4.09 -5.15 -15.15
C GLU A 269 -5.60 -4.99 -14.96
N GLY A 270 -6.31 -4.46 -15.97
CA GLY A 270 -7.77 -4.27 -15.91
C GLY A 270 -8.21 -2.83 -16.19
N ALA A 271 -9.31 -2.41 -15.55
CA ALA A 271 -9.85 -1.05 -15.67
C ALA A 271 -8.80 -0.01 -15.25
N GLY A 272 -8.81 1.18 -15.88
CA GLY A 272 -7.85 2.25 -15.56
C GLY A 272 -7.86 2.68 -14.08
N PRO A 273 -6.92 3.53 -13.63
CA PRO A 273 -6.69 3.87 -12.21
C PRO A 273 -7.94 4.19 -11.39
N GLN A 274 -8.85 4.95 -12.00
CA GLN A 274 -10.11 5.34 -11.39
C GLN A 274 -11.14 4.20 -11.41
N GLY A 275 -11.12 3.33 -12.42
CA GLY A 275 -12.01 2.17 -12.52
C GLY A 275 -11.74 1.09 -11.46
N ALA A 276 -10.46 0.88 -11.10
CA ALA A 276 -10.08 -0.11 -10.09
C ALA A 276 -10.62 0.21 -8.68
N VAL A 277 -10.85 1.49 -8.37
CA VAL A 277 -11.43 1.94 -7.08
C VAL A 277 -12.83 2.52 -7.25
N ALA A 278 -13.27 2.79 -8.49
CA ALA A 278 -14.60 3.29 -8.78
C ALA A 278 -15.67 2.32 -8.30
N THR A 279 -16.73 2.90 -7.77
CA THR A 279 -17.94 2.21 -7.40
C THR A 279 -19.01 2.56 -8.42
N THR A 280 -19.63 1.56 -9.02
CA THR A 280 -20.91 1.77 -9.72
C THR A 280 -21.90 2.23 -8.66
N GLY A 281 -22.34 3.49 -8.76
CA GLY A 281 -22.97 4.21 -7.67
C GLY A 281 -24.34 3.68 -7.24
N ALA A 282 -24.63 3.86 -5.95
CA ALA A 282 -25.94 4.21 -5.42
C ALA A 282 -25.74 4.94 -4.08
N GLY A 283 -25.35 6.21 -4.14
CA GLY A 283 -25.49 7.14 -3.01
C GLY A 283 -26.82 7.88 -3.14
N PRO A 284 -27.60 8.09 -2.06
CA PRO A 284 -28.87 8.78 -2.15
C PRO A 284 -28.65 10.25 -2.50
N SER A 285 -29.30 10.70 -3.57
CA SER A 285 -29.39 12.10 -3.96
C SER A 285 -30.18 12.86 -2.89
N HIS A 286 -29.51 13.49 -1.92
CA HIS A 286 -30.11 14.59 -1.19
C HIS A 286 -29.83 15.88 -1.95
N GLY A 287 -30.84 16.29 -2.70
CA GLY A 287 -30.86 17.51 -3.50
C GLY A 287 -30.59 18.73 -2.63
N THR A 288 -29.60 19.50 -3.04
CA THR A 288 -29.42 20.89 -2.63
C THR A 288 -30.61 21.67 -3.18
N GLN A 289 -31.62 21.92 -2.34
CA GLN A 289 -32.58 22.98 -2.62
C GLN A 289 -31.85 24.32 -2.48
N CYS A 290 -31.54 24.93 -3.63
CA CYS A 290 -31.35 26.36 -3.72
C CYS A 290 -32.60 27.06 -3.14
N ARG A 291 -32.44 27.77 -2.04
CA ARG A 291 -33.32 28.91 -1.73
C ARG A 291 -32.44 30.15 -1.72
N GLY A 292 -32.69 30.97 -2.73
CA GLY A 292 -32.04 32.24 -2.94
C GLY A 292 -32.37 33.24 -1.84
N GLU A 293 -31.44 34.17 -1.74
CA GLU A 293 -31.52 35.40 -0.97
C GLU A 293 -32.75 36.22 -1.39
N GLY A 294 -33.40 36.82 -0.39
CA GLY A 294 -34.40 37.87 -0.56
C GLY A 294 -34.43 38.66 0.74
N GLY A 295 -33.68 39.76 0.78
CA GLY A 295 -33.58 40.63 1.94
C GLY A 295 -34.77 41.59 2.11
N SER A 296 -34.82 42.16 3.31
CA SER A 296 -35.42 43.45 3.72
C SER A 296 -36.95 43.57 3.76
N ALA A 297 -37.51 43.78 4.96
CA ALA A 297 -37.97 45.10 5.41
C ALA A 297 -38.67 45.05 6.80
N ALA A 298 -38.28 46.00 7.65
CA ALA A 298 -39.05 46.71 8.68
C ALA A 298 -40.26 46.03 9.37
N SER A 299 -40.17 45.86 10.69
CA SER A 299 -40.99 46.53 11.75
C SER A 299 -40.72 45.87 13.10
#